data_AF-A0A969ANT1-F1
#
_entry.id   AF-A0A969ANT1-F1
#
_cell.length_a   1.000
_cell.length_b   1.000
_cell.length_c   1.000
_cell.angle_alpha   90.00
_cell.angle_beta   90.00
_cell.angle_gamma   90.00
#
_symmetry.space_group_name_H-M   'P 1'
#
loop_
_entity.id
_entity.type
_entity.pdbx_description
1 polymer ?
#
loop_
_entity_poly.entity_id
_entity_poly.type
_entity_poly.pdbx_seq_one_letter_code
_entity_poly.pdbx_strand_id
1 'polypeptide(L)' 'MDMNNVKVKPETRNHKGFFVQDADYELVGIEQSGWALICIDEATCHYVDPDNIHALEGPAEDLD' A
#
# COMPACT_ATOMS: atom_id res chain seq x y z
N MET A 1 4.04 -16.32 -2.34
CA MET A 1 3.96 -15.02 -1.64
C MET A 1 3.07 -14.16 -2.49
N ASP A 2 1.99 -13.65 -1.91
CA ASP A 2 1.06 -12.79 -2.62
C ASP A 2 1.79 -11.51 -3.02
N MET A 3 1.86 -11.24 -4.32
CA MET A 3 2.63 -10.14 -4.93
C MET A 3 1.99 -8.76 -4.68
N ASN A 4 1.19 -8.63 -3.62
CA ASN A 4 0.35 -7.47 -3.34
C ASN A 4 0.88 -6.64 -2.17
N ASN A 5 1.98 -7.05 -1.53
CA ASN A 5 2.53 -6.27 -0.44
C ASN A 5 3.18 -4.97 -0.94
N VAL A 6 2.76 -3.86 -0.36
CA VAL A 6 3.18 -2.51 -0.70
C VAL A 6 3.58 -1.73 0.55
N LYS A 7 4.39 -0.71 0.35
CA LYS A 7 4.65 0.35 1.33
C LYS A 7 4.11 1.68 0.85
N VAL A 8 3.84 2.55 1.81
CA VAL A 8 3.47 3.95 1.55
C VAL A 8 4.71 4.83 1.54
N LYS A 9 4.70 5.89 0.73
CA LYS A 9 5.73 6.94 0.79
C LYS A 9 5.65 7.71 2.12
N PRO A 10 6.73 8.33 2.60
CA PRO A 10 6.66 9.26 3.73
C PRO A 10 5.60 10.34 3.51
N GLU A 11 4.96 10.79 4.58
CA GLU A 11 3.91 11.81 4.56
C GLU A 11 2.62 11.45 3.79
N THR A 12 2.45 10.18 3.38
CA THR A 12 1.21 9.71 2.76
C THR A 12 0.02 9.96 3.69
N ARG A 13 -1.05 10.53 3.14
CA ARG A 13 -2.31 10.76 3.85
C ARG A 13 -3.42 9.93 3.22
N ASN A 14 -4.33 9.45 4.07
CA ASN A 14 -5.53 8.79 3.59
C ASN A 14 -6.55 9.79 3.03
N HIS A 15 -7.65 9.29 2.47
CA HIS A 15 -8.71 10.14 1.88
C HIS A 15 -9.34 11.15 2.86
N LYS A 16 -9.14 10.98 4.18
CA LYS A 16 -9.64 11.89 5.23
C LYS A 16 -8.59 12.93 5.65
N GLY A 17 -7.39 12.91 5.06
CA GLY A 17 -6.29 13.84 5.36
C GLY A 17 -5.43 13.44 6.56
N PHE A 18 -5.62 12.26 7.15
CA PHE A 18 -4.77 11.76 8.24
C PHE A 18 -3.55 11.04 7.69
N PHE A 19 -2.41 11.18 8.36
CA PHE A 19 -1.21 10.41 8.05
C PHE A 19 -1.46 8.92 8.18
N VAL A 20 -0.93 8.17 7.23
CA VAL A 20 -0.91 6.71 7.24
C VAL A 20 0.38 6.25 7.92
N GLN A 21 0.28 5.17 8.69
CA GLN A 21 1.43 4.58 9.37
C GLN A 21 2.45 4.04 8.35
N ASP A 22 3.74 4.15 8.65
CA ASP A 22 4.77 3.39 7.92
C ASP A 22 4.71 1.93 8.38
N ALA A 23 4.14 1.09 7.53
CA ALA A 23 3.96 -0.35 7.73
C ALA A 23 3.94 -1.05 6.37
N ASP A 24 4.01 -2.38 6.39
CA ASP A 24 3.73 -3.21 5.22
C ASP A 24 2.21 -3.38 5.12
N TYR A 25 1.68 -3.17 3.92
CA TYR A 25 0.26 -3.30 3.62
C TYR A 25 0.04 -4.30 2.50
N GLU A 26 -1.12 -4.92 2.47
CA GLU A 26 -1.65 -5.56 1.26
C GLU A 26 -2.41 -4.53 0.42
N LEU A 27 -2.15 -4.47 -0.88
CA LEU A 27 -3.00 -3.77 -1.84
C LEU A 27 -4.21 -4.65 -2.18
N VAL A 28 -5.39 -4.26 -1.68
CA VAL A 28 -6.65 -4.95 -1.96
C VAL A 28 -7.15 -4.60 -3.37
N GLY A 29 -6.97 -3.35 -3.80
CA GLY A 29 -7.34 -2.93 -5.15
C GLY A 29 -7.37 -1.42 -5.35
N ILE A 30 -7.67 -1.00 -6.59
CA ILE A 30 -7.91 0.40 -6.94
C ILE A 30 -9.38 0.54 -7.35
N GLU A 31 -10.10 1.40 -6.62
CA GLU A 31 -11.52 1.65 -6.83
C GLU A 31 -11.76 2.56 -8.04
N GLN A 32 -12.98 2.51 -8.60
CA GLN A 32 -13.37 3.38 -9.73
C GLN A 32 -13.28 4.88 -9.41
N SER A 33 -13.28 5.23 -8.13
CA SER A 33 -13.07 6.59 -7.62
C SER A 33 -11.62 7.07 -7.78
N GLY A 34 -10.69 6.19 -8.13
CA GLY A 34 -9.25 6.47 -8.26
C GLY A 34 -8.44 6.24 -6.98
N TRP A 35 -9.05 5.76 -5.90
CA TRP A 35 -8.37 5.49 -4.64
C TRP A 35 -7.86 4.04 -4.55
N ALA A 36 -6.66 3.83 -4.03
CA ALA A 36 -6.15 2.51 -3.68
C ALA A 36 -6.59 2.14 -2.26
N LEU A 37 -7.17 0.96 -2.07
CA LEU A 37 -7.47 0.38 -0.76
C LEU A 37 -6.29 -0.51 -0.32
N ILE A 38 -5.66 -0.14 0.79
CA ILE A 38 -4.56 -0.88 1.39
C ILE A 38 -4.92 -1.30 2.82
N CYS A 39 -4.48 -2.47 3.27
CA CYS A 39 -4.82 -3.02 4.59
C CYS A 39 -3.58 -3.59 5.30
N ILE A 40 -3.43 -3.34 6.60
CA ILE A 40 -2.43 -4.02 7.44
C ILE A 40 -2.95 -5.42 7.80
N ASP A 41 -4.24 -5.48 8.11
CA ASP A 41 -5.01 -6.66 8.45
C ASP A 41 -6.48 -6.47 8.01
N GLU A 42 -7.33 -7.46 8.27
CA GLU A 42 -8.76 -7.42 7.89
C GLU A 42 -9.57 -6.29 8.56
N ALA A 43 -9.04 -5.63 9.60
CA ALA A 43 -9.73 -4.59 10.36
C ALA A 43 -9.19 -3.17 10.09
N THR A 44 -7.95 -3.04 9.62
CA THR A 44 -7.24 -1.76 9.50
C THR A 44 -6.87 -1.48 8.06
N CYS A 45 -7.75 -0.73 7.38
CA CYS A 45 -7.55 -0.34 5.98
C CYS A 45 -7.60 1.18 5.78
N HIS A 46 -6.91 1.62 4.73
CA HIS A 46 -6.84 3.02 4.32
C HIS A 46 -7.05 3.13 2.83
N TYR A 47 -7.79 4.15 2.43
CA TYR A 47 -7.78 4.60 1.04
C TYR A 47 -6.70 5.66 0.89
N VAL A 48 -5.77 5.44 -0.03
CA VAL A 48 -4.62 6.32 -0.31
C VAL A 48 -4.52 6.63 -1.79
N ASP A 49 -3.79 7.68 -2.13
CA ASP A 49 -3.44 7.98 -3.52
C ASP A 49 -2.58 6.82 -4.07
N PRO A 50 -2.94 6.19 -5.21
CA PRO A 50 -2.15 5.12 -5.81
C PRO A 50 -0.71 5.54 -6.15
N ASP A 51 -0.43 6.81 -6.41
CA ASP A 51 0.93 7.29 -6.64
C ASP A 51 1.77 7.31 -5.36
N ASN A 52 1.16 7.11 -4.20
CA ASN A 52 1.82 7.11 -2.90
C ASN A 52 2.20 5.71 -2.41
N ILE A 53 1.86 4.65 -3.16
CA ILE A 53 2.28 3.28 -2.85
C ILE A 53 3.45 2.84 -3.73
N HIS A 54 4.27 1.93 -3.22
CA HIS A 54 5.32 1.26 -3.97
C HIS A 54 5.38 -0.22 -3.58
N ALA A 55 5.67 -1.08 -4.56
CA ALA A 55 5.85 -2.49 -4.31
C ALA A 55 7.01 -2.70 -3.33
N LEU A 56 6.84 -3.63 -2.41
CA LEU A 56 7.98 -4.19 -1.71
C LEU A 56 8.70 -5.09 -2.72
N GLU A 57 9.79 -4.59 -3.30
CA GLU A 57 10.66 -5.49 -4.07
C GLU A 57 11.13 -6.57 -3.08
N GLY A 58 10.78 -7.83 -3.36
CA GLY A 58 11.39 -8.96 -2.68
C GLY A 58 12.91 -8.91 -2.83
N PRO A 59 13.69 -9.62 -2.00
CA PRO A 59 15.12 -9.73 -2.25
C PRO A 59 15.28 -10.16 -3.71
N ALA A 60 16.04 -9.39 -4.49
CA ALA A 60 16.37 -9.74 -5.86
C ALA A 60 16.88 -11.18 -5.81
N GLU A 61 16.07 -12.14 -6.27
CA GLU A 61 16.52 -13.52 -6.35
C GLU A 61 17.72 -13.47 -7.28
N ASP A 62 18.89 -13.81 -6.72
CA ASP A 62 20.15 -13.95 -7.44
C ASP A 62 19.86 -14.76 -8.71
N LEU A 63 19.80 -14.06 -9.85
CA LEU A 63 19.75 -14.68 -11.17
C LEU A 63 21.12 -15.30 -11.42
N ASP A 64 21.32 -16.53 -10.94
CA ASP A 64 22.44 -17.41 -11.32
C ASP A 64 22.19 -18.00 -12.72
#